data_AF-A0A261KP81-F1
#
_entry.id   AF-A0A261KP81-F1
#
_cell.length_a   1.000
_cell.length_b   1.000
_cell.length_c   1.000
_cell.angle_alpha   90.00
_cell.angle_beta   90.00
_cell.angle_gamma   90.00
#
_symmetry.space_group_name_H-M   'P 1'
#
loop_
_entity.id
_entity.type
_entity.pdbx_description
1 polymer ?
#
loop_
_entity_poly.entity_id
_entity_poly.type
_entity_poly.pdbx_seq_one_letter_code
_entity_poly.pdbx_strand_id
1 'polypeptide(L)'
;MMGGRDIESTGFAWWSGNARLINLSGKLLGAHVAHAGLIVFWAGAMTLFEVAHYVPEKPMYEQGLILMPHVATIGWGVGPGGEVTDIFPFFVVGVLHLISSAVLGLGGIYHAVRGPDTLEEYSSFFGYDWKDKNQMTNIIGYHLILLGCGALLLVFKAMFFGGVYDTWAPGGGDVRVITNPTLNPAVIFGYLTKAPFGGEGWIIGVNNMEDIIGGHIWIGLICIFGGIWHILT
;
A
#
# COMPACT_ATOMS: atom_id res chain seq x y z
N MET A 1 -11.81 -16.47 36.08
CA MET A 1 -10.64 -15.72 35.56
C MET A 1 -10.61 -15.92 34.06
N MET A 2 -10.63 -14.84 33.27
CA MET A 2 -10.37 -14.95 31.83
C MET A 2 -8.90 -15.34 31.67
N GLY A 3 -8.62 -16.64 31.51
CA GLY A 3 -7.27 -17.12 31.22
C GLY A 3 -6.77 -16.55 29.89
N GLY A 4 -5.46 -16.61 29.66
CA GLY A 4 -4.85 -16.22 28.38
C GLY A 4 -4.32 -14.78 28.31
N ARG A 5 -4.27 -14.04 29.42
CA ARG A 5 -3.77 -12.64 29.47
C ARG A 5 -2.67 -12.39 30.52
N ASP A 6 -2.19 -13.43 31.18
CA ASP A 6 -1.12 -13.39 32.17
C ASP A 6 0.00 -14.34 31.78
N ILE A 7 1.15 -14.27 32.46
CA ILE A 7 2.31 -15.10 32.13
C ILE A 7 2.08 -16.55 32.57
N GLU A 8 1.36 -16.75 33.67
CA GLU A 8 1.08 -18.06 34.27
C GLU A 8 0.26 -18.96 33.33
N SER A 9 -0.70 -18.38 32.60
CA SER A 9 -1.56 -19.13 31.67
C SER A 9 -1.00 -19.25 30.25
N THR A 10 -0.12 -18.36 29.81
CA THR A 10 0.36 -18.34 28.41
C THR A 10 1.85 -18.63 28.23
N GLY A 11 2.65 -18.57 29.29
CA GLY A 11 4.11 -18.68 29.22
C GLY A 11 4.82 -17.45 28.62
N PHE A 12 4.10 -16.36 28.34
CA PHE A 12 4.66 -15.14 27.73
C PHE A 12 4.59 -13.97 28.71
N ALA A 13 5.72 -13.32 28.95
CA ALA A 13 5.78 -12.09 29.76
C ALA A 13 5.10 -10.91 29.05
N TRP A 14 4.85 -9.83 29.78
CA TRP A 14 4.10 -8.67 29.26
C TRP A 14 4.77 -8.00 28.04
N TRP A 15 6.10 -7.94 28.00
CA TRP A 15 6.86 -7.34 26.89
C TRP A 15 6.83 -8.17 25.60
N SER A 16 6.44 -9.45 25.69
CA SER A 16 6.13 -10.34 24.55
C SER A 16 4.64 -10.68 24.48
N GLY A 17 3.78 -9.82 25.07
CA GLY A 17 2.35 -10.09 25.25
C GLY A 17 1.59 -10.37 23.95
N ASN A 18 2.02 -9.85 22.81
CA ASN A 18 1.39 -10.13 21.52
C ASN A 18 1.56 -11.59 21.06
N ALA A 19 2.59 -12.31 21.54
CA ALA A 19 2.73 -13.74 21.26
C ALA A 19 1.59 -14.58 21.85
N ARG A 20 0.83 -14.04 22.80
CA ARG A 20 -0.39 -14.67 23.33
C ARG A 20 -1.52 -14.77 22.30
N LEU A 21 -1.43 -14.00 21.20
CA LEU A 21 -2.46 -13.94 20.17
C LEU A 21 -2.28 -14.97 19.05
N ILE A 22 -1.20 -15.77 19.05
CA ILE A 22 -0.84 -16.68 17.95
C ILE A 22 -2.02 -17.57 17.54
N ASN A 23 -2.76 -18.12 18.51
CA ASN A 23 -3.89 -19.02 18.27
C ASN A 23 -5.25 -18.37 18.57
N LEU A 24 -5.32 -17.03 18.60
CA LEU A 24 -6.56 -16.27 18.84
C LEU A 24 -6.90 -15.49 17.57
N SER A 25 -7.34 -16.21 16.53
CA SER A 25 -7.55 -15.67 15.17
C SER A 25 -8.45 -14.44 15.13
N GLY A 26 -9.49 -14.37 15.98
CA GLY A 26 -10.39 -13.22 16.05
C GLY A 26 -9.73 -11.99 16.69
N LYS A 27 -9.02 -12.17 17.80
CA LYS A 27 -8.26 -11.07 18.43
C LYS A 27 -7.10 -10.60 17.58
N LEU A 28 -6.40 -11.54 16.94
CA LEU A 28 -5.28 -11.25 16.05
C LEU A 28 -5.76 -10.50 14.80
N LEU A 29 -6.92 -10.86 14.23
CA LEU A 29 -7.57 -10.07 13.18
C LEU A 29 -7.82 -8.63 13.66
N GLY A 30 -8.40 -8.48 14.85
CA GLY A 30 -8.63 -7.15 15.43
C GLY A 30 -7.36 -6.31 15.57
N ALA A 31 -6.26 -6.92 16.04
CA ALA A 31 -4.96 -6.26 16.13
C ALA A 31 -4.44 -5.80 14.76
N HIS A 32 -4.53 -6.64 13.73
CA HIS A 32 -4.10 -6.29 12.37
C HIS A 32 -4.95 -5.17 11.76
N VAL A 33 -6.28 -5.25 11.89
CA VAL A 33 -7.19 -4.24 11.33
C VAL A 33 -7.03 -2.90 12.07
N ALA A 34 -6.87 -2.92 13.40
CA ALA A 34 -6.58 -1.71 14.16
C ALA A 34 -5.24 -1.08 13.76
N HIS A 35 -4.20 -1.90 13.56
CA HIS A 35 -2.89 -1.44 13.10
C HIS A 35 -2.95 -0.83 11.69
N ALA A 36 -3.69 -1.45 10.76
CA ALA A 36 -3.97 -0.85 9.45
C ALA A 36 -4.68 0.50 9.59
N GLY A 37 -5.62 0.63 10.53
CA GLY A 37 -6.24 1.90 10.90
C GLY A 37 -5.23 2.96 11.33
N LEU A 38 -4.20 2.61 12.12
CA LEU A 38 -3.15 3.55 12.52
C LEU A 38 -2.31 4.06 11.33
N ILE A 39 -1.99 3.18 10.37
CA ILE A 39 -1.24 3.56 9.16
C ILE A 39 -2.08 4.56 8.34
N VAL A 40 -3.34 4.24 8.10
CA VAL A 40 -4.26 5.08 7.31
C VAL A 40 -4.56 6.40 8.04
N PHE A 41 -4.66 6.37 9.37
CA PHE A 41 -4.80 7.57 10.20
C PHE A 41 -3.58 8.49 10.04
N TRP A 42 -2.37 7.93 10.15
CA TRP A 42 -1.14 8.70 9.96
C TRP A 42 -1.10 9.34 8.57
N ALA A 43 -1.41 8.59 7.51
CA ALA A 43 -1.42 9.13 6.16
C ALA A 43 -2.40 10.32 6.05
N GLY A 44 -3.64 10.18 6.55
CA GLY A 44 -4.63 11.25 6.51
C GLY A 44 -4.24 12.47 7.34
N ALA A 45 -3.90 12.26 8.61
CA ALA A 45 -3.55 13.34 9.54
C ALA A 45 -2.28 14.08 9.11
N MET A 46 -1.24 13.35 8.67
CA MET A 46 0.02 13.93 8.24
C MET A 46 -0.14 14.69 6.91
N THR A 47 -0.92 14.18 5.95
CA THR A 47 -1.21 14.93 4.72
C THR A 47 -1.97 16.23 5.02
N LEU A 48 -2.97 16.21 5.91
CA LEU A 48 -3.68 17.43 6.30
C LEU A 48 -2.78 18.41 7.06
N PHE A 49 -1.86 17.90 7.88
CA PHE A 49 -0.84 18.72 8.53
C PHE A 49 0.05 19.41 7.50
N GLU A 50 0.56 18.67 6.50
CA GLU A 50 1.37 19.23 5.41
C GLU A 50 0.60 20.28 4.62
N VAL A 51 -0.65 20.00 4.23
CA VAL A 51 -1.53 20.96 3.53
C VAL A 51 -1.73 22.23 4.36
N ALA A 52 -1.90 22.12 5.68
CA ALA A 52 -2.08 23.28 6.56
C ALA A 52 -0.82 24.15 6.72
N HIS A 53 0.37 23.57 6.53
CA HIS A 53 1.66 24.26 6.66
C HIS A 53 2.31 24.60 5.32
N TYR A 54 1.66 24.26 4.20
CA TYR A 54 2.17 24.50 2.87
C TYR A 54 2.17 26.00 2.53
N VAL A 55 3.31 26.49 2.10
CA VAL A 55 3.55 27.84 1.58
C VAL A 55 3.80 27.74 0.07
N PRO A 56 2.87 28.19 -0.79
CA PRO A 56 2.95 28.02 -2.25
C PRO A 56 4.19 28.65 -2.89
N GLU A 57 4.71 29.73 -2.32
CA GLU A 57 5.86 30.47 -2.85
C GLU A 57 7.20 29.76 -2.63
N LYS A 58 7.21 28.65 -1.88
CA LYS A 58 8.41 27.87 -1.58
C LYS A 58 8.36 26.48 -2.25
N PRO A 59 9.49 25.94 -2.69
CA PRO A 59 9.56 24.54 -3.12
C PRO A 59 9.14 23.57 -2.01
N MET A 60 8.46 22.47 -2.36
CA MET A 60 8.00 21.48 -1.36
C MET A 60 9.15 20.90 -0.51
N TYR A 61 10.31 20.68 -1.13
CA TYR A 61 11.47 20.08 -0.46
C TYR A 61 12.11 20.99 0.60
N GLU A 62 11.82 22.29 0.60
CA GLU A 62 12.30 23.24 1.64
C GLU A 62 11.37 23.36 2.84
N GLN A 63 10.25 22.62 2.83
CA GLN A 63 9.17 22.74 3.81
C GLN A 63 9.01 21.48 4.67
N GLY A 64 9.89 20.49 4.50
CA GLY A 64 9.82 19.22 5.25
C GLY A 64 8.63 18.34 4.89
N LEU A 65 8.08 18.52 3.68
CA LEU A 65 6.93 17.75 3.19
C LEU A 65 7.42 16.42 2.62
N ILE A 66 6.74 15.34 2.98
CA ILE A 66 7.03 14.00 2.47
C ILE A 66 5.81 13.38 1.79
N LEU A 67 4.57 13.71 2.17
CA LEU A 67 3.37 13.11 1.58
C LEU A 67 2.85 13.88 0.37
N MET A 68 2.83 15.21 0.41
CA MET A 68 2.46 16.04 -0.75
C MET A 68 3.32 15.73 -1.98
N PRO A 69 4.66 15.57 -1.88
CA PRO A 69 5.46 15.12 -3.01
C PRO A 69 5.00 13.80 -3.63
N HIS A 70 4.58 12.80 -2.84
CA HIS A 70 4.08 11.53 -3.37
C HIS A 70 2.78 11.72 -4.17
N VAL A 71 1.85 12.56 -3.66
CA VAL A 71 0.61 12.89 -4.37
C VAL A 71 0.89 13.66 -5.66
N ALA A 72 1.84 14.60 -5.63
CA ALA A 72 2.28 15.36 -6.79
C ALA A 72 2.91 14.46 -7.86
N THR A 73 3.72 13.46 -7.49
CA THR A 73 4.30 12.49 -8.44
C THR A 73 3.22 11.71 -9.21
N ILE A 74 2.07 11.44 -8.57
CA ILE A 74 0.91 10.78 -9.21
C ILE A 74 0.16 11.75 -10.16
N GLY A 75 0.61 13.00 -10.29
CA GLY A 75 0.11 14.00 -11.23
C GLY A 75 -1.12 14.75 -10.73
N TRP A 76 -1.34 14.82 -9.41
CA TRP A 76 -2.43 15.59 -8.82
C TRP A 76 -1.95 16.90 -8.23
N GLY A 77 -2.68 17.98 -8.53
CA GLY A 77 -2.43 19.31 -7.97
C GLY A 77 -1.18 20.01 -8.51
N VAL A 78 -0.50 19.42 -9.49
CA VAL A 78 0.71 19.98 -10.11
C VAL A 78 0.58 20.12 -11.62
N GLY A 79 1.35 21.06 -12.19
CA GLY A 79 1.44 21.31 -13.62
C GLY A 79 2.90 21.43 -14.11
N PRO A 80 3.14 22.21 -15.18
CA PRO A 80 4.47 22.40 -15.76
C PRO A 80 5.50 22.85 -14.72
N GLY A 81 6.70 22.28 -14.78
CA GLY A 81 7.79 22.53 -13.83
C GLY A 81 7.56 21.98 -12.42
N GLY A 82 6.46 21.28 -12.17
CA GLY A 82 6.08 20.77 -10.86
C GLY A 82 5.46 21.84 -9.95
N GLU A 83 5.02 22.96 -10.53
CA GLU A 83 4.30 24.01 -9.80
C GLU A 83 2.97 23.47 -9.26
N VAL A 84 2.66 23.79 -8.00
CA VAL A 84 1.37 23.44 -7.40
C VAL A 84 0.29 24.37 -7.92
N THR A 85 -0.60 23.84 -8.75
CA THR A 85 -1.68 24.59 -9.41
C THR A 85 -3.00 24.49 -8.66
N ASP A 86 -3.21 23.42 -7.89
CA ASP A 86 -4.41 23.21 -7.07
C ASP A 86 -4.07 22.40 -5.82
N ILE A 87 -4.39 22.95 -4.64
CA ILE A 87 -4.15 22.28 -3.35
C ILE A 87 -5.25 21.26 -2.99
N PHE A 88 -6.42 21.35 -3.63
CA PHE A 88 -7.60 20.57 -3.28
C PHE A 88 -7.39 19.04 -3.36
N PRO A 89 -6.68 18.47 -4.36
CA PRO A 89 -6.41 17.04 -4.40
C PRO A 89 -5.64 16.52 -3.17
N PHE A 90 -4.67 17.29 -2.66
CA PHE A 90 -3.93 16.93 -1.43
C PHE A 90 -4.85 16.91 -0.22
N PHE A 91 -5.73 17.91 -0.10
CA PHE A 91 -6.74 17.96 0.96
C PHE A 91 -7.70 16.76 0.89
N VAL A 92 -8.20 16.42 -0.32
CA VAL A 92 -9.08 15.26 -0.54
C VAL A 92 -8.40 13.96 -0.12
N VAL A 93 -7.13 13.76 -0.51
CA VAL A 93 -6.36 12.58 -0.09
C VAL A 93 -6.28 12.51 1.43
N GLY A 94 -5.94 13.60 2.10
CA GLY A 94 -5.87 13.68 3.56
C GLY A 94 -7.19 13.33 4.24
N VAL A 95 -8.30 13.94 3.80
CA VAL A 95 -9.64 13.70 4.38
C VAL A 95 -10.10 12.26 4.17
N LEU A 96 -9.98 11.72 2.94
CA LEU A 96 -10.45 10.36 2.65
C LEU A 96 -9.70 9.31 3.47
N HIS A 97 -8.40 9.46 3.65
CA HIS A 97 -7.62 8.56 4.52
C HIS A 97 -8.04 8.72 5.98
N LEU A 98 -8.16 9.95 6.48
CA LEU A 98 -8.55 10.18 7.87
C LEU A 98 -9.92 9.57 8.20
N ILE A 99 -10.92 9.73 7.34
CA ILE A 99 -12.26 9.12 7.52
C ILE A 99 -12.20 7.59 7.42
N SER A 100 -11.45 7.06 6.45
CA SER A 100 -11.30 5.60 6.29
C SER A 100 -10.64 4.94 7.51
N SER A 101 -9.69 5.63 8.16
CA SER A 101 -9.05 5.15 9.38
C SER A 101 -10.01 4.94 10.54
N ALA A 102 -11.08 5.74 10.64
CA ALA A 102 -12.09 5.58 11.68
C ALA A 102 -12.87 4.26 11.48
N VAL A 103 -13.20 3.92 10.24
CA VAL A 103 -13.87 2.65 9.90
C VAL A 103 -12.98 1.46 10.26
N LEU A 104 -11.70 1.51 9.89
CA LEU A 104 -10.72 0.47 10.23
C LEU A 104 -10.50 0.36 11.74
N GLY A 105 -10.34 1.49 12.44
CA GLY A 105 -10.17 1.52 13.89
C GLY A 105 -11.36 0.92 14.62
N LEU A 106 -12.59 1.24 14.21
CA LEU A 106 -13.82 0.66 14.78
C LEU A 106 -13.88 -0.86 14.56
N GLY A 107 -13.59 -1.34 13.35
CA GLY A 107 -13.54 -2.78 13.06
C GLY A 107 -12.45 -3.50 13.87
N GLY A 108 -11.26 -2.91 13.98
CA GLY A 108 -10.14 -3.44 14.75
C GLY A 108 -10.45 -3.55 16.24
N ILE A 109 -11.02 -2.50 16.85
CA ILE A 109 -11.44 -2.50 18.26
C ILE A 109 -12.53 -3.54 18.50
N TYR A 110 -13.53 -3.61 17.62
CA TYR A 110 -14.59 -4.60 17.71
C TYR A 110 -14.01 -6.02 17.76
N HIS A 111 -13.19 -6.41 16.79
CA HIS A 111 -12.62 -7.76 16.74
C HIS A 111 -11.63 -8.04 17.88
N ALA A 112 -10.88 -7.04 18.36
CA ALA A 112 -9.91 -7.23 19.44
C ALA A 112 -10.59 -7.41 20.82
N VAL A 113 -11.68 -6.67 21.07
CA VAL A 113 -12.25 -6.53 22.42
C VAL A 113 -13.64 -7.17 22.57
N ARG A 114 -14.47 -7.16 21.52
CA ARG A 114 -15.89 -7.54 21.61
C ARG A 114 -16.26 -8.79 20.81
N GLY A 115 -15.68 -8.98 19.63
CA GLY A 115 -15.92 -10.12 18.77
C GLY A 115 -15.44 -11.44 19.38
N PRO A 116 -15.70 -12.58 18.71
CA PRO A 116 -15.23 -13.87 19.17
C PRO A 116 -13.70 -13.91 19.21
N ASP A 117 -13.12 -14.57 20.22
CA ASP A 117 -11.67 -14.64 20.42
C ASP A 117 -10.99 -15.49 19.33
N THR A 118 -11.71 -16.50 18.83
CA THR A 118 -11.35 -17.45 17.77
C THR A 118 -12.44 -17.45 16.70
N LEU A 119 -12.08 -17.65 15.42
CA LEU A 119 -13.02 -17.58 14.29
C LEU A 119 -13.43 -18.94 13.75
N GLU A 120 -12.76 -20.02 14.17
CA GLU A 120 -12.88 -21.37 13.62
C GLU A 120 -14.27 -21.96 13.84
N GLU A 121 -14.88 -21.71 14.99
CA GLU A 121 -16.27 -22.13 15.28
C GLU A 121 -17.32 -21.20 14.66
N TYR A 122 -16.93 -19.96 14.32
CA TYR A 122 -17.83 -18.96 13.75
C TYR A 122 -17.95 -19.12 12.23
N SER A 123 -16.83 -19.38 11.53
CA SER A 123 -16.80 -19.53 10.07
C SER A 123 -15.61 -20.38 9.63
N SER A 124 -15.88 -21.40 8.83
CA SER A 124 -14.85 -22.22 8.18
C SER A 124 -14.08 -21.46 7.09
N PHE A 125 -14.61 -20.35 6.59
CA PHE A 125 -13.92 -19.52 5.60
C PHE A 125 -12.92 -18.55 6.25
N PHE A 126 -13.30 -17.95 7.40
CA PHE A 126 -12.46 -16.96 8.09
C PHE A 126 -11.58 -17.56 9.20
N GLY A 127 -11.95 -18.70 9.77
CA GLY A 127 -11.10 -19.45 10.68
C GLY A 127 -9.90 -20.07 9.96
N TYR A 128 -8.80 -20.28 10.67
CA TYR A 128 -7.62 -20.91 10.10
C TYR A 128 -6.74 -21.59 11.17
N ASP A 129 -6.00 -22.61 10.75
CA ASP A 129 -4.87 -23.15 11.49
C ASP A 129 -3.58 -22.79 10.72
N TRP A 130 -2.57 -22.26 11.40
CA TRP A 130 -1.25 -21.98 10.82
C TRP A 130 -0.62 -23.21 10.16
N LYS A 131 -1.00 -24.42 10.56
CA LYS A 131 -0.52 -25.68 10.00
C LYS A 131 -1.33 -26.15 8.79
N ASP A 132 -2.52 -25.61 8.56
CA ASP A 132 -3.29 -25.89 7.34
C ASP A 132 -2.66 -25.14 6.16
N LYS A 133 -1.83 -25.88 5.41
CA LYS A 133 -1.12 -25.32 4.25
C LYS A 133 -2.07 -24.79 3.18
N ASN A 134 -3.21 -25.44 2.98
CA ASN A 134 -4.17 -25.06 1.94
C ASN A 134 -4.88 -23.74 2.31
N GLN A 135 -5.29 -23.60 3.57
CA GLN A 135 -5.86 -22.33 4.03
C GLN A 135 -4.82 -21.20 4.02
N MET A 136 -3.56 -21.49 4.35
CA MET A 136 -2.48 -20.49 4.27
C MET A 136 -2.22 -20.04 2.82
N THR A 137 -2.21 -20.95 1.84
CA THR A 137 -2.05 -20.59 0.42
C THR A 137 -3.26 -19.83 -0.10
N ASN A 138 -4.49 -20.20 0.28
CA ASN A 138 -5.70 -19.44 -0.04
C ASN A 138 -5.61 -17.98 0.43
N ILE A 139 -5.25 -17.77 1.69
CA ILE A 139 -5.14 -16.42 2.27
C ILE A 139 -4.09 -15.60 1.51
N ILE A 140 -2.90 -16.14 1.27
CA ILE A 140 -1.87 -15.46 0.47
C ILE A 140 -2.39 -15.16 -0.94
N GLY A 141 -3.12 -16.09 -1.56
CA GLY A 141 -3.67 -15.92 -2.89
C GLY A 141 -4.66 -14.76 -2.99
N TYR A 142 -5.55 -14.60 -2.02
CA TYR A 142 -6.45 -13.43 -1.94
C TYR A 142 -5.67 -12.12 -1.82
N HIS A 143 -4.64 -12.08 -0.98
CA HIS A 143 -3.80 -10.88 -0.81
C HIS A 143 -3.01 -10.56 -2.08
N LEU A 144 -2.48 -11.56 -2.78
CA LEU A 144 -1.78 -11.37 -4.05
C LEU A 144 -2.69 -10.77 -5.11
N ILE A 145 -3.94 -11.24 -5.23
CA ILE A 145 -4.92 -10.65 -6.15
C ILE A 145 -5.17 -9.17 -5.80
N LEU A 146 -5.37 -8.86 -4.52
CA LEU A 146 -5.58 -7.47 -4.08
C LEU A 146 -4.37 -6.57 -4.34
N LEU A 147 -3.15 -7.07 -4.11
CA LEU A 147 -1.91 -6.36 -4.44
C LEU A 147 -1.77 -6.13 -5.95
N GLY A 148 -2.14 -7.12 -6.76
CA GLY A 148 -2.14 -6.99 -8.22
C GLY A 148 -3.14 -5.95 -8.70
N CYS A 149 -4.34 -5.90 -8.12
CA CYS A 149 -5.29 -4.80 -8.35
C CYS A 149 -4.69 -3.44 -7.95
N GLY A 150 -4.00 -3.36 -6.81
CA GLY A 150 -3.30 -2.15 -6.37
C GLY A 150 -2.25 -1.65 -7.38
N ALA A 151 -1.42 -2.55 -7.92
CA ALA A 151 -0.46 -2.20 -8.97
C ALA A 151 -1.14 -1.68 -10.24
N LEU A 152 -2.27 -2.29 -10.64
CA LEU A 152 -3.04 -1.84 -11.80
C LEU A 152 -3.76 -0.52 -11.56
N LEU A 153 -4.09 -0.11 -10.32
CA LEU A 153 -4.64 1.23 -10.05
C LEU A 153 -3.66 2.34 -10.48
N LEU A 154 -2.35 2.15 -10.28
CA LEU A 154 -1.33 3.09 -10.78
C LEU A 154 -1.33 3.13 -12.31
N VAL A 155 -1.42 1.97 -12.97
CA VAL A 155 -1.52 1.88 -14.43
C VAL A 155 -2.75 2.64 -14.92
N PHE A 156 -3.91 2.41 -14.29
CA PHE A 156 -5.14 3.09 -14.64
C PHE A 156 -4.99 4.61 -14.49
N LYS A 157 -4.37 5.07 -13.39
CA LYS A 157 -4.09 6.50 -13.17
C LYS A 157 -3.22 7.10 -14.28
N ALA A 158 -2.12 6.44 -14.60
CA ALA A 158 -1.14 6.93 -15.57
C ALA A 158 -1.64 6.91 -17.02
N MET A 159 -2.51 5.95 -17.38
CA MET A 159 -2.96 5.77 -18.76
C MET A 159 -4.32 6.43 -19.06
N PHE A 160 -5.23 6.49 -18.08
CA PHE A 160 -6.62 6.86 -18.34
C PHE A 160 -7.15 8.01 -17.46
N PHE A 161 -6.54 8.28 -16.31
CA PHE A 161 -6.99 9.31 -15.38
C PHE A 161 -5.97 10.45 -15.24
N GLY A 162 -5.66 11.10 -16.35
CA GLY A 162 -4.89 12.34 -16.38
C GLY A 162 -3.36 12.18 -16.32
N GLY A 163 -2.81 10.97 -16.17
CA GLY A 163 -1.37 10.75 -16.27
C GLY A 163 -0.62 10.75 -14.94
N VAL A 164 0.70 10.88 -15.01
CA VAL A 164 1.61 11.02 -13.85
C VAL A 164 2.60 12.14 -14.13
N TYR A 165 3.24 12.68 -13.09
CA TYR A 165 4.26 13.72 -13.31
C TYR A 165 5.53 13.11 -13.90
N ASP A 166 5.93 13.58 -15.08
CA ASP A 166 7.12 13.15 -15.80
C ASP A 166 8.14 14.28 -15.85
N THR A 167 9.20 14.17 -15.05
CA THR A 167 10.29 15.16 -15.03
C THR A 167 11.08 15.21 -16.33
N TRP A 168 10.95 14.20 -17.20
CA TRP A 168 11.65 14.08 -18.48
C TRP A 168 10.77 14.46 -19.68
N ALA A 169 9.57 15.02 -19.43
CA ALA A 169 8.70 15.49 -20.50
C ALA A 169 9.43 16.50 -21.42
N PRO A 170 9.25 16.43 -22.75
CA PRO A 170 9.90 17.35 -23.67
C PRO A 170 9.49 18.81 -23.42
N GLY A 171 10.48 19.68 -23.22
CA GLY A 171 10.25 21.10 -22.91
C GLY A 171 10.24 21.43 -21.41
N GLY A 172 10.41 20.44 -20.54
CA GLY A 172 10.41 20.60 -19.08
C GLY A 172 9.40 19.64 -18.44
N GLY A 173 9.60 19.30 -17.17
CA GLY A 173 8.74 18.35 -16.47
C GLY A 173 7.28 18.78 -16.45
N ASP A 174 6.35 17.85 -16.68
CA ASP A 174 4.91 18.12 -16.68
C ASP A 174 4.12 16.83 -16.42
N VAL A 175 2.83 16.95 -16.11
CA VAL A 175 1.92 15.81 -16.01
C VAL A 175 1.62 15.27 -17.41
N ARG A 176 1.89 13.98 -17.61
CA ARG A 176 1.76 13.32 -18.91
C ARG A 176 1.00 12.01 -18.81
N VAL A 177 0.06 11.82 -19.74
CA VAL A 177 -0.60 10.52 -19.96
C VAL A 177 0.36 9.56 -20.64
N ILE A 178 0.50 8.36 -20.09
CA ILE A 178 1.37 7.32 -20.63
C ILE A 178 0.58 6.46 -21.60
N THR A 179 0.74 6.71 -22.90
CA THR A 179 -0.03 6.01 -23.95
C THR A 179 0.62 4.72 -24.43
N ASN A 180 1.95 4.59 -24.28
CA ASN A 180 2.74 3.48 -24.82
C ASN A 180 3.63 2.86 -23.73
N PRO A 181 3.05 2.23 -22.69
CA PRO A 181 3.84 1.58 -21.65
C PRO A 181 4.69 0.44 -22.24
N THR A 182 5.89 0.24 -21.70
CA THR A 182 6.80 -0.80 -22.19
C THR A 182 6.31 -2.19 -21.80
N LEU A 183 5.81 -2.95 -22.78
CA LEU A 183 5.37 -4.34 -22.55
C LEU A 183 6.43 -5.38 -22.91
N ASN A 184 7.54 -4.98 -23.53
CA ASN A 184 8.59 -5.89 -23.94
C ASN A 184 9.24 -6.56 -22.70
N PRO A 185 9.09 -7.90 -22.51
CA PRO A 185 9.61 -8.57 -21.33
C PRO A 185 11.14 -8.51 -21.25
N ALA A 186 11.84 -8.45 -22.38
CA ALA A 186 13.31 -8.35 -22.37
C ALA A 186 13.79 -7.04 -21.72
N VAL A 187 13.02 -5.95 -21.84
CA VAL A 187 13.32 -4.68 -21.17
C VAL A 187 12.95 -4.77 -19.69
N ILE A 188 11.70 -5.14 -19.39
CA ILE A 188 11.16 -5.15 -18.02
C ILE A 188 11.94 -6.11 -17.12
N PHE A 189 12.10 -7.37 -17.52
CA PHE A 189 12.87 -8.34 -16.74
C PHE A 189 14.38 -8.12 -16.87
N GLY A 190 14.84 -7.42 -17.91
CA GLY A 190 16.24 -7.01 -18.04
C GLY A 190 16.71 -6.13 -16.88
N TYR A 191 15.83 -5.28 -16.32
CA TYR A 191 16.16 -4.52 -15.10
C TYR A 191 16.50 -5.41 -13.91
N LEU A 192 15.85 -6.58 -13.78
CA LEU A 192 16.09 -7.50 -12.66
C LEU A 192 17.46 -8.19 -12.71
N THR A 193 18.08 -8.23 -13.89
CA THR A 193 19.38 -8.89 -14.11
C THR A 193 20.55 -7.93 -14.23
N LYS A 194 20.30 -6.61 -14.21
CA LYS A 194 21.35 -5.58 -14.21
C LYS A 194 22.16 -5.60 -12.92
N ALA A 195 23.44 -5.24 -13.00
CA ALA A 195 24.32 -5.16 -11.85
C ALA A 195 23.87 -4.02 -10.89
N PRO A 196 24.01 -4.21 -9.57
CA PRO A 196 23.64 -3.18 -8.59
C PRO A 196 24.72 -2.10 -8.39
N PHE A 197 25.78 -2.08 -9.22
CA PHE A 197 26.92 -1.17 -9.08
C PHE A 197 26.73 0.13 -9.89
N GLY A 198 27.62 1.09 -9.65
CA GLY A 198 27.61 2.39 -10.34
C GLY A 198 27.68 2.23 -11.86
N GLY A 199 26.83 2.97 -12.57
CA GLY A 199 26.68 2.89 -14.03
C GLY A 199 25.55 1.97 -14.51
N GLU A 200 25.03 1.08 -13.66
CA GLU A 200 23.87 0.22 -13.98
C GLU A 200 22.69 0.44 -13.04
N GLY A 201 22.88 0.20 -11.73
CA GLY A 201 21.88 0.50 -10.71
C GLY A 201 20.68 -0.44 -10.61
N TRP A 202 20.76 -1.68 -11.11
CA TRP A 202 19.66 -2.67 -11.03
C TRP A 202 18.28 -2.05 -11.38
N ILE A 203 17.26 -2.24 -10.54
CA ILE A 203 15.92 -1.63 -10.72
C ILE A 203 15.89 -0.12 -10.44
N ILE A 204 16.86 0.42 -9.68
CA ILE A 204 16.97 1.86 -9.39
C ILE A 204 17.38 2.63 -10.66
N GLY A 205 17.99 1.95 -11.63
CA GLY A 205 18.35 2.51 -12.93
C GLY A 205 17.18 2.76 -13.89
N VAL A 206 15.92 2.55 -13.48
CA VAL A 206 14.75 2.92 -14.27
C VAL A 206 14.69 4.44 -14.44
N ASN A 207 14.47 4.91 -15.66
CA ASN A 207 14.66 6.34 -15.99
C ASN A 207 13.56 6.96 -16.87
N ASN A 208 12.47 6.23 -17.14
CA ASN A 208 11.34 6.72 -17.92
C ASN A 208 10.02 6.15 -17.38
N MET A 209 8.91 6.85 -17.64
CA MET A 209 7.60 6.48 -17.12
C MET A 209 7.00 5.27 -17.84
N GLU A 210 7.31 5.06 -19.12
CA GLU A 210 6.84 3.93 -19.91
C GLU A 210 7.27 2.59 -19.30
N ASP A 211 8.52 2.50 -18.83
CA ASP A 211 9.06 1.32 -18.15
C ASP A 211 8.48 1.13 -16.75
N ILE A 212 8.27 2.24 -16.00
CA ILE A 212 7.63 2.18 -14.68
C ILE A 212 6.21 1.64 -14.80
N ILE A 213 5.40 2.20 -15.69
CA ILE A 213 4.01 1.78 -15.88
C ILE A 213 3.94 0.39 -16.51
N GLY A 214 4.80 0.09 -17.50
CA GLY A 214 4.93 -1.24 -18.08
C GLY A 214 5.29 -2.31 -17.04
N GLY A 215 6.22 -2.01 -16.14
CA GLY A 215 6.59 -2.88 -15.03
C GLY A 215 5.41 -3.15 -14.08
N HIS A 216 4.61 -2.14 -13.75
CA HIS A 216 3.42 -2.31 -12.91
C HIS A 216 2.31 -3.13 -13.60
N ILE A 217 2.20 -3.08 -14.93
CA ILE A 217 1.32 -3.99 -15.68
C ILE A 217 1.78 -5.44 -15.47
N TRP A 218 3.08 -5.72 -15.64
CA TRP A 218 3.63 -7.06 -15.42
C TRP A 218 3.43 -7.53 -13.97
N ILE A 219 3.75 -6.70 -12.98
CA ILE A 219 3.56 -7.03 -11.56
C ILE A 219 2.07 -7.28 -11.25
N GLY A 220 1.18 -6.42 -11.75
CA GLY A 220 -0.27 -6.59 -11.57
C GLY A 220 -0.75 -7.96 -12.05
N LEU A 221 -0.36 -8.34 -13.26
CA LEU A 221 -0.71 -9.64 -13.85
C LEU A 221 -0.06 -10.81 -13.10
N ILE A 222 1.24 -10.73 -12.77
CA ILE A 222 1.95 -11.77 -12.03
C ILE A 222 1.30 -12.02 -10.66
N CYS A 223 0.97 -10.95 -9.93
CA CYS A 223 0.30 -11.07 -8.63
C CYS A 223 -1.09 -11.68 -8.76
N ILE A 224 -1.90 -11.27 -9.75
CA ILE A 224 -3.24 -11.85 -9.95
C ILE A 224 -3.16 -13.34 -10.33
N PHE A 225 -2.34 -13.70 -11.31
CA PHE A 225 -2.19 -15.10 -11.73
C PHE A 225 -1.56 -15.96 -10.63
N GLY A 226 -0.54 -15.44 -9.93
CA GLY A 226 0.06 -16.12 -8.78
C GLY A 226 -0.94 -16.29 -7.63
N GLY A 227 -1.83 -15.31 -7.42
CA GLY A 227 -2.88 -15.40 -6.43
C GLY A 227 -3.93 -16.46 -6.77
N ILE A 228 -4.38 -16.51 -8.04
CA ILE A 228 -5.27 -17.57 -8.54
C ILE A 228 -4.59 -18.94 -8.40
N TRP A 229 -3.32 -19.05 -8.76
CA TRP A 229 -2.53 -20.26 -8.59
C TRP A 229 -2.55 -20.74 -7.14
N HIS A 230 -2.19 -19.88 -6.18
CA HIS A 230 -2.16 -20.23 -4.76
C HIS A 230 -3.53 -20.61 -4.16
N ILE A 231 -4.62 -20.13 -4.73
CA ILE A 231 -5.99 -20.54 -4.31
C ILE A 231 -6.34 -21.93 -4.85
N LEU A 232 -5.78 -22.32 -5.99
CA LEU A 232 -6.14 -23.56 -6.70
C LEU A 232 -5.14 -24.71 -6.46
N THR A 233 -4.01 -24.47 -5.80
CA THR A 233 -2.94 -25.46 -5.53
C THR A 233 -2.50 -25.45 -4.07
#